data_AF-A0A377B4N6-F1
#
_entry.id   AF-A0A377B4N6-F1
#
_cell.length_a   1.000
_cell.length_b   1.000
_cell.length_c   1.000
_cell.angle_alpha   90.00
_cell.angle_beta   90.00
_cell.angle_gamma   90.00
#
_symmetry.space_group_name_H-M   'P 1'
#
loop_
_entity.id
_entity.type
_entity.pdbx_description
1 polymer ?
#
loop_
_entity_poly.entity_id
_entity_poly.type
_entity_poly.pdbx_seq_one_letter_code
_entity_poly.pdbx_strand_id
1 'polypeptide(L)' 'MYDALEVQNGNERLVLEVQQQLGGGIVRTIAMGSSDGLRRGLDVKDLEHPIEVPVGKRLWAVS' A
#
# COMPACT_ATOMS: atom_id res chain seq x y z
N MET A 1 -13.95 -3.28 -1.33
CA MET A 1 -13.37 -2.45 -0.27
C MET A 1 -11.91 -2.33 -0.64
N TYR A 2 -11.46 -1.13 -0.99
CA TYR A 2 -10.11 -0.87 -1.50
C TYR A 2 -9.39 -0.08 -0.42
N ASP A 3 -8.87 -0.76 0.59
CA ASP A 3 -8.15 -0.08 1.67
C ASP A 3 -6.65 -0.09 1.32
N ALA A 4 -5.99 1.01 1.65
CA ALA A 4 -4.54 1.12 1.56
C ALA A 4 -3.90 0.69 2.89
N LEU A 5 -2.94 -0.20 2.78
CA LEU A 5 -2.11 -0.64 3.89
C LEU A 5 -0.69 -0.15 3.66
N GLU A 6 -0.01 0.19 4.75
CA GLU A 6 1.35 0.69 4.74
C GLU A 6 2.26 -0.20 5.57
N VAL A 7 3.41 -0.55 5.00
CA VAL A 7 4.43 -1.36 5.66
C VAL A 7 5.76 -0.63 5.64
N GLN A 8 6.39 -0.56 6.82
CA GLN A 8 7.75 -0.05 6.95
C GLN A 8 8.73 -1.22 6.79
N ASN A 9 9.47 -1.24 5.68
CA ASN A 9 10.50 -2.23 5.40
C ASN A 9 11.89 -1.59 5.56
N GLY A 10 12.38 -1.53 6.80
CA GLY A 10 13.61 -0.81 7.13
C GLY A 10 13.45 0.69 6.86
N ASN A 11 14.21 1.22 5.89
CA ASN A 11 14.15 2.63 5.51
C ASN A 11 13.16 2.92 4.36
N GLU A 12 12.54 1.89 3.78
CA GLU A 12 11.59 2.05 2.68
C GLU A 12 10.14 1.89 3.17
N ARG A 13 9.27 2.78 2.68
CA ARG A 13 7.83 2.73 2.90
C ARG A 13 7.19 2.03 1.71
N LEU A 14 6.52 0.92 1.95
CA LEU A 14 5.79 0.18 0.93
C LEU A 14 4.29 0.32 1.16
N VAL A 15 3.58 0.74 0.11
CA VAL A 15 2.12 0.80 0.11
C VAL A 15 1.57 -0.46 -0.55
N LEU A 16 0.55 -1.04 0.08
CA LEU A 16 -0.14 -2.25 -0.32
C LEU A 16 -1.62 -1.92 -0.53
N GLU A 17 -2.22 -2.35 -1.64
CA GLU A 17 -3.65 -2.19 -1.92
C GLU A 17 -4.40 -3.47 -1.61
N VAL A 18 -5.41 -3.43 -0.73
CA VAL A 18 -6.26 -4.59 -0.46
C VAL A 18 -7.15 -4.88 -1.67
N GLN A 19 -6.97 -6.05 -2.27
CA GLN A 19 -7.81 -6.51 -3.40
C GLN A 19 -8.96 -7.39 -2.95
N GLN A 20 -8.72 -8.26 -1.97
CA GLN A 20 -9.71 -9.21 -1.51
C GLN A 20 -9.47 -9.62 -0.05
N GLN A 21 -10.54 -9.70 0.74
CA GLN A 21 -10.48 -10.34 2.06
C GLN A 21 -10.73 -11.85 1.89
N LEU A 22 -9.78 -12.68 2.32
CA LEU A 22 -9.88 -14.14 2.27
C LEU A 22 -10.67 -14.70 3.47
N GLY A 23 -10.94 -13.86 4.48
CA GLY A 23 -11.58 -14.26 5.74
C GLY A 23 -10.56 -14.62 6.82
N GLY A 24 -11.02 -14.68 8.08
CA GLY A 24 -10.17 -15.03 9.22
C GLY A 24 -9.05 -14.01 9.52
N GLY A 25 -9.26 -12.74 9.18
CA GLY A 25 -8.24 -11.69 9.34
C GLY A 25 -7.15 -11.70 8.27
N ILE A 26 -7.28 -12.52 7.23
CA ILE A 26 -6.33 -12.59 6.11
C ILE A 26 -6.88 -11.80 4.93
N VAL A 27 -6.04 -10.94 4.37
CA VAL A 27 -6.34 -10.14 3.17
C VAL A 27 -5.26 -10.35 2.11
N ARG A 28 -5.67 -10.31 0.84
CA ARG A 28 -4.76 -10.34 -0.31
C ARG A 28 -4.52 -8.91 -0.75
N THR A 29 -3.26 -8.53 -0.79
CA THR A 29 -2.85 -7.17 -1.15
C THR A 29 -1.95 -7.19 -2.38
N ILE A 30 -1.94 -6.10 -3.14
CA ILE A 30 -0.98 -5.84 -4.22
C ILE A 30 0.00 -4.78 -3.72
N ALA A 31 1.30 -5.06 -3.82
CA ALA A 31 2.32 -4.08 -3.49
C ALA A 31 2.48 -3.09 -4.64
N MET A 32 2.43 -1.79 -4.33
CA MET A 32 2.64 -0.71 -5.30
C MET A 32 4.13 -0.36 -5.50
N GLY A 33 5.03 -1.19 -4.98
CA GLY A 33 6.48 -1.01 -5.03
C GLY A 33 7.22 -2.33 -4.87
N SER A 34 8.53 -2.24 -4.63
CA SER A 34 9.35 -3.43 -4.44
C SER A 34 8.92 -4.17 -3.18
N SER A 35 8.64 -5.46 -3.33
CA SER A 35 8.38 -6.38 -2.21
C SER A 35 9.67 -7.01 -1.68
N ASP A 36 10.83 -6.55 -2.16
CA ASP A 36 12.13 -7.08 -1.76
C ASP A 36 12.39 -6.84 -0.27
N GLY A 37 12.76 -7.89 0.44
CA GLY A 37 12.99 -7.82 1.88
C GLY A 37 11.73 -7.81 2.76
N LEU A 38 10.51 -7.93 2.21
CA LEU A 38 9.32 -8.15 3.02
C LEU A 38 9.45 -9.45 3.83
N ARG A 39 9.30 -9.33 5.15
CA ARG A 39 9.37 -10.45 6.09
C ARG A 39 8.01 -10.64 6.76
N ARG A 40 7.76 -11.86 7.23
CA ARG A 40 6.57 -12.15 8.05
C ARG A 40 6.72 -11.46 9.40
N GLY A 41 5.62 -10.90 9.92
CA GLY A 41 5.60 -10.22 11.22
C GLY A 41 6.06 -8.76 11.18
N LEU A 42 6.15 -8.14 10.00
CA LEU A 42 6.31 -6.69 9.90
C LEU A 42 5.03 -5.99 10.36
N ASP A 43 5.19 -4.87 11.06
CA ASP A 43 4.07 -3.98 11.40
C ASP A 43 3.46 -3.41 10.12
N VAL A 44 2.15 -3.59 10.00
CA VAL A 44 1.33 -3.08 8.91
C VAL A 44 0.35 -2.09 9.51
N LYS A 45 0.29 -0.89 8.94
CA LYS A 45 -0.65 0.15 9.33
C LYS A 45 -1.76 0.25 8.30
N ASP A 46 -3.00 0.11 8.75
CA ASP A 46 -4.15 0.42 7.93
C ASP A 46 -4.35 1.93 7.85
N LEU A 47 -4.56 2.44 6.63
CA LEU A 47 -4.77 3.86 6.40
C LEU A 47 -6.26 4.24 6.46
N GLU A 48 -7.17 3.28 6.58
CA GLU A 48 -8.63 3.46 6.63
C GLU A 48 -9.20 4.21 5.42
N HIS A 49 -8.40 4.35 4.36
CA HIS A 49 -8.76 5.01 3.11
C HIS A 49 -8.11 4.29 1.92
N PRO A 50 -8.69 4.38 0.71
CA PRO A 50 -8.07 3.89 -0.52
C PRO A 50 -6.77 4.60 -0.84
N ILE A 51 -5.96 4.04 -1.75
CA ILE A 51 -4.73 4.68 -2.21
C ILE A 51 -5.09 6.01 -2.90
N GLU A 52 -4.75 7.11 -2.25
CA GLU A 52 -4.97 8.46 -2.76
C GLU A 52 -3.75 8.89 -3.58
N VAL A 53 -3.85 8.77 -4.90
CA VAL A 53 -2.90 9.39 -5.80
C VAL A 53 -3.32 10.83 -6.08
N PRO A 54 -2.43 11.83 -5.92
CA PRO A 54 -2.78 13.22 -6.16
C PRO A 54 -3.04 13.47 -7.65
N VAL A 55 -4.30 13.40 -8.06
CA VAL A 55 -4.76 13.76 -9.42
C VAL A 55 -5.02 15.27 -9.48
N GLY A 56 -3.94 16.04 -9.57
CA GLY A 56 -4.00 17.49 -9.74
C GLY A 56 -3.01 17.96 -10.80
N LYS A 57 -3.29 19.12 -11.40
CA LYS A 57 -2.50 19.87 -12.41
C LYS A 57 -0.99 20.07 -12.11
N ARG A 58 -0.41 19.42 -11.11
CA ARG A 58 1.04 19.40 -10.84
C ARG A 58 1.79 18.35 -11.66
N LEU A 59 1.11 17.31 -12.17
CA LEU A 59 1.75 16.27 -12.98
C LEU A 59 2.01 16.67 -14.44
N TRP A 60 1.41 17.75 -14.95
CA TRP A 60 1.55 18.17 -16.36
C TRP A 60 2.61 19.27 -16.60
N ALA A 61 3.38 19.67 -15.60
CA ALA A 61 4.48 20.63 -15.80
C ALA A 61 5.73 19.92 -16.37
N VAL A 62 5.57 19.32 -17.56
CA VAL A 62 6.68 19.20 -18.51
C VAL A 62 6.53 20.40 -19.43
N SER A 63 7.29 21.45 -19.15
CA SER A 63 7.64 22.49 -20.12
C SER A 63 8.94 23.17 -19.73
#